data_AF-A0A830BY98-F1
#
_entry.id   AF-A0A830BY98-F1
#
_cell.length_a   1.000
_cell.length_b   1.000
_cell.length_c   1.000
_cell.angle_alpha   90.00
_cell.angle_beta   90.00
_cell.angle_gamma   90.00
#
_symmetry.space_group_name_H-M   'P 1'
#
loop_
_entity.id
_entity.type
_entity.pdbx_description
1 polymer ?
#
loop_
_entity_poly.entity_id
_entity_poly.type
_entity_poly.pdbx_seq_one_letter_code
_entity_poly.pdbx_strand_id
1 'polypeptide(L)'
;MSTMVVHCASGDDELGFHTLSVNEQFQWGFCPAPRTLFFCHLWWGSKQKSFDVFVSKFIKRTYDDYYWVAASDGIYLSNDYKSFTKKFDWE
;
A
#
# COMPACT_ATOMS: atom_id res chain seq x y z
N MET A 1 6.17 -18.12 -12.50
CA MET A 1 5.15 -17.37 -11.74
C MET A 1 5.84 -16.12 -11.21
N SER A 2 5.24 -14.95 -11.39
CA SER A 2 5.85 -13.70 -10.90
C SER A 2 5.24 -13.38 -9.54
N THR A 3 6.08 -13.30 -8.52
CA THR A 3 5.67 -12.95 -7.15
C THR A 3 6.21 -11.56 -6.81
N MET A 4 5.48 -10.85 -5.96
CA MET A 4 5.86 -9.56 -5.42
C MET A 4 6.12 -9.70 -3.93
N VAL A 5 7.22 -9.11 -3.45
CA VAL A 5 7.46 -8.97 -2.01
C VAL A 5 6.94 -7.60 -1.57
N VAL A 6 6.26 -7.56 -0.43
CA VAL A 6 5.73 -6.35 0.17
C VAL A 6 6.19 -6.29 1.62
N HIS A 7 6.77 -5.17 2.01
CA HIS A 7 7.04 -4.85 3.42
C HIS A 7 6.31 -3.57 3.77
N CYS A 8 5.57 -3.56 4.88
CA CYS A 8 4.86 -2.39 5.35
C CYS A 8 5.15 -2.16 6.84
N ALA A 9 5.22 -0.89 7.24
CA ALA A 9 5.47 -0.53 8.63
C ALA A 9 4.95 0.90 8.96
N SER A 10 4.81 1.18 10.25
CA SER A 10 4.44 2.49 10.82
C SER A 10 5.15 2.72 12.16
N GLY A 11 6.21 3.52 12.19
CA GLY A 11 6.94 3.78 13.44
C GLY A 11 7.48 2.48 14.04
N ASP A 12 7.01 2.11 15.24
CA ASP A 12 7.36 0.85 15.91
C ASP A 12 6.46 -0.34 15.51
N ASP A 13 5.45 -0.11 14.66
CA ASP A 13 4.52 -1.15 14.20
C ASP A 13 5.03 -1.78 12.89
N GLU A 14 5.60 -2.98 13.02
CA GLU A 14 6.12 -3.77 11.91
C GLU A 14 5.05 -4.76 11.42
N LEU A 15 4.52 -4.54 10.21
CA LEU A 15 3.57 -5.47 9.59
C LEU A 15 4.28 -6.64 8.89
N GLY A 16 5.59 -6.55 8.71
CA GLY A 16 6.45 -7.62 8.22
C GLY A 16 6.48 -7.77 6.70
N PHE A 17 7.24 -8.76 6.24
CA PHE A 17 7.40 -9.10 4.83
C PHE A 17 6.37 -10.14 4.40
N HIS A 18 5.69 -9.86 3.28
CA HIS A 18 4.70 -10.72 2.67
C HIS A 18 5.11 -11.01 1.22
N THR A 19 4.95 -12.26 0.78
CA THR A 19 5.13 -12.61 -0.64
C THR A 19 3.76 -12.85 -1.24
N LEU A 20 3.41 -12.08 -2.26
CA LEU A 20 2.11 -12.12 -2.93
C LEU A 20 2.28 -12.60 -4.37
N SER A 21 1.45 -13.56 -4.75
CA SER A 21 1.22 -13.97 -6.14
C SER A 21 0.21 -13.05 -6.81
N VAL A 22 0.04 -13.19 -8.12
CA VAL A 22 -1.01 -12.49 -8.87
C VAL A 22 -2.38 -12.83 -8.25
N ASN A 23 -3.20 -11.81 -7.99
CA ASN A 23 -4.51 -11.88 -7.33
C ASN A 23 -4.49 -12.23 -5.82
N GLU A 24 -3.32 -12.35 -5.19
CA GLU A 24 -3.25 -12.41 -3.72
C GLU A 24 -3.23 -11.00 -3.11
N GLN A 25 -3.73 -10.90 -1.88
CA GLN A 25 -3.81 -9.64 -1.16
C GLN A 25 -3.26 -9.78 0.26
N PHE A 26 -2.57 -8.72 0.70
CA PHE A 26 -2.21 -8.49 2.09
C PHE A 26 -3.10 -7.36 2.63
N GLN A 27 -3.79 -7.60 3.74
CA GLN A 27 -4.72 -6.65 4.34
C GLN A 27 -4.53 -6.58 5.86
N TRP A 28 -4.69 -5.40 6.43
CA TRP A 28 -4.70 -5.18 7.86
C TRP A 28 -5.61 -4.00 8.20
N GLY A 29 -6.12 -3.98 9.44
CA GLY A 29 -6.92 -2.89 9.99
C GLY A 29 -6.22 -2.27 11.19
N PHE A 30 -6.41 -0.96 11.39
CA PHE A 30 -5.85 -0.22 12.50
C PHE A 30 -6.73 0.98 12.87
N CYS A 31 -6.55 1.52 14.08
CA CYS A 31 -7.19 2.76 14.50
C CYS A 31 -6.19 3.92 14.35
N PRO A 32 -6.43 4.93 13.48
CA PRO A 32 -5.47 5.99 13.24
C PRO A 32 -5.38 6.96 14.42
N ALA A 33 -4.15 7.23 14.86
CA ALA A 33 -3.81 8.35 15.73
C ALA A 33 -3.36 9.56 14.88
N PRO A 34 -3.30 10.80 15.44
CA PRO A 34 -2.96 12.01 14.69
C PRO A 34 -1.58 12.02 14.01
N ARG A 35 -0.71 11.05 14.31
CA ARG A 35 0.63 10.90 13.71
C ARG A 35 0.84 9.54 13.05
N THR A 36 -0.22 8.75 12.88
CA THR A 36 -0.10 7.44 12.21
C THR A 36 0.28 7.63 10.75
N LEU A 37 1.33 6.95 10.32
CA LEU A 37 1.79 6.89 8.95
C LEU A 37 2.21 5.46 8.66
N PHE A 38 1.59 4.83 7.68
CA PHE A 38 2.06 3.56 7.14
C PHE A 38 2.72 3.82 5.79
N PHE A 39 3.89 3.25 5.60
CA PHE A 39 4.53 3.14 4.30
C PHE A 39 4.66 1.67 3.91
N CYS A 40 4.76 1.42 2.60
CA CYS A 40 5.11 0.12 2.09
C CYS A 40 6.22 0.22 1.05
N HIS A 41 7.04 -0.82 0.98
CA HIS A 41 8.01 -1.06 -0.08
C HIS A 41 7.62 -2.33 -0.81
N LEU A 42 7.43 -2.21 -2.12
CA LEU A 42 7.06 -3.28 -3.02
C LEU A 42 8.26 -3.62 -3.90
N TRP A 43 8.55 -4.91 -4.06
CA TRP A 43 9.55 -5.45 -4.99
C TRP A 43 8.91 -6.45 -5.93
N TRP A 44 9.02 -6.21 -7.23
CA TRP A 44 8.44 -7.07 -8.25
C TRP A 44 9.44 -7.33 -9.40
N GLY A 45 10.24 -8.39 -9.25
CA GLY A 45 11.35 -8.66 -10.16
C GLY A 45 12.41 -7.55 -10.05
N SER A 46 12.67 -6.85 -11.16
CA SER A 46 13.59 -5.71 -11.19
C SER A 46 12.93 -4.38 -10.81
N LYS A 47 11.60 -4.35 -10.64
CA LYS A 47 10.85 -3.15 -10.28
C LYS A 47 10.77 -3.00 -8.78
N GLN A 48 10.83 -1.77 -8.29
CA GLN A 48 10.50 -1.50 -6.90
C GLN A 48 9.83 -0.14 -6.72
N LYS A 49 9.15 0.03 -5.58
CA LYS A 49 8.68 1.33 -5.13
C LYS A 49 8.45 1.35 -3.63
N SER A 50 8.90 2.41 -2.97
CA SER A 50 8.55 2.72 -1.58
C SER A 50 7.71 3.99 -1.53
N PHE A 51 6.61 3.97 -0.78
CA PHE A 51 5.68 5.11 -0.69
C PHE A 51 4.78 5.00 0.54
N ASP A 52 4.23 6.14 0.97
CA ASP A 52 3.26 6.21 2.06
C ASP A 52 1.90 5.69 1.59
N VAL A 53 1.44 4.59 2.19
CA VAL A 53 0.13 4.00 1.89
C VAL A 53 -1.00 4.65 2.70
N PHE A 54 -0.67 5.23 3.84
CA PHE A 54 -1.58 5.98 4.68
C PHE A 54 -0.82 7.07 5.45
N VAL A 55 -1.37 8.28 5.47
CA VAL A 55 -0.88 9.36 6.33
C VAL A 55 -2.08 9.97 7.04
N SER A 56 -2.05 9.97 8.37
CA SER A 56 -3.05 10.66 9.18
C SER A 56 -3.00 12.16 8.89
N LYS A 57 -4.05 12.70 8.27
CA LYS A 57 -4.21 14.14 8.09
C LYS A 57 -5.08 14.65 9.23
N PHE A 58 -4.61 15.69 9.93
CA PHE A 58 -5.29 16.31 11.07
C PHE A 58 -6.74 16.78 10.80
N ILE A 59 -7.24 16.81 9.54
CA ILE A 59 -8.55 17.38 9.20
C ILE A 59 -9.32 16.58 8.11
N LYS A 60 -10.49 16.10 8.54
CA LYS A 60 -11.82 15.93 7.89
C LYS A 60 -12.22 14.74 7.02
N ARG A 61 -11.37 13.94 6.38
CA ARG A 61 -11.84 12.71 5.70
C ARG A 61 -10.75 11.64 5.65
N THR A 62 -10.80 10.71 6.59
CA THR A 62 -10.24 9.37 6.40
C THR A 62 -11.31 8.54 5.69
N TYR A 63 -10.95 7.88 4.59
CA TYR A 63 -11.74 6.78 4.07
C TYR A 63 -11.59 5.57 5.00
N ASP A 64 -12.63 4.75 5.07
CA ASP A 64 -12.59 3.51 5.85
C ASP A 64 -11.54 2.54 5.28
N ASP A 65 -11.40 2.52 3.95
CA ASP A 65 -10.46 1.64 3.25
C ASP A 65 -9.55 2.39 2.25
N TYR A 66 -8.34 1.84 2.10
CA TYR A 66 -7.36 2.22 1.08
C TYR A 66 -6.92 0.97 0.33
N TYR A 67 -7.28 0.89 -0.95
CA TYR A 67 -6.99 -0.24 -1.81
C TYR A 67 -5.82 0.12 -2.73
N TRP A 68 -4.65 -0.43 -2.44
CA TRP A 68 -3.45 -0.28 -3.26
C TRP A 68 -3.28 -1.50 -4.16
N VAL A 69 -3.17 -1.27 -5.47
CA VAL A 69 -3.02 -2.32 -6.48
C VAL A 69 -1.73 -2.11 -7.27
N ALA A 70 -0.86 -3.10 -7.23
CA ALA A 70 0.33 -3.18 -8.05
C ALA A 70 0.00 -3.85 -9.39
N ALA A 71 0.17 -3.12 -10.50
CA ALA A 71 -0.02 -3.62 -11.86
C ALA A 71 1.28 -3.51 -12.65
N SER A 72 1.35 -4.16 -13.81
CA SER A 72 2.59 -4.22 -14.59
C SER A 72 3.13 -2.84 -14.99
N ASP A 73 2.27 -1.84 -15.12
CA ASP A 73 2.64 -0.50 -15.57
C ASP A 73 2.73 0.54 -14.43
N GLY A 74 2.26 0.22 -13.22
CA GLY A 74 2.41 1.09 -12.06
C GLY A 74 1.52 0.69 -10.90
N ILE A 75 1.35 1.62 -9.96
CA ILE A 75 0.67 1.40 -8.70
C ILE A 75 -0.53 2.33 -8.59
N TYR A 76 -1.68 1.75 -8.24
CA TYR A 76 -2.98 2.40 -8.25
C TYR A 76 -3.57 2.46 -6.86
N LEU A 77 -4.33 3.52 -6.58
CA LEU A 77 -5.10 3.69 -5.34
C LEU A 77 -6.58 3.80 -5.66
N SER A 78 -7.40 3.14 -4.86
CA SER A 78 -8.84 3.36 -4.75
C SER A 78 -9.25 3.47 -3.27
N ASN A 79 -10.33 4.20 -3.01
CA ASN A 79 -10.98 4.26 -1.70
C ASN A 79 -12.40 3.68 -1.71
N ASP A 80 -12.86 3.18 -2.86
CA ASP A 80 -14.21 2.62 -3.05
C ASP A 80 -14.19 1.25 -3.76
N TYR A 81 -12.99 0.74 -4.06
CA TYR A 81 -12.71 -0.47 -4.86
C TYR A 81 -13.31 -0.47 -6.28
N LYS A 82 -13.84 0.66 -6.75
CA LYS A 82 -14.49 0.79 -8.06
C LYS A 82 -13.68 1.66 -9.00
N SER A 83 -13.08 2.72 -8.47
CA SER A 83 -12.37 3.73 -9.24
C SER A 83 -10.90 3.75 -8.83
N PHE A 84 -10.02 3.27 -9.71
CA PHE A 84 -8.59 3.20 -9.47
C PHE A 84 -7.86 4.34 -10.18
N THR A 85 -7.05 5.09 -9.43
CA THR A 85 -6.20 6.16 -9.97
C THR A 85 -4.74 5.74 -9.87
N LYS A 86 -4.01 5.79 -10.99
CA LYS A 86 -2.56 5.58 -10.98
C LYS A 86 -1.88 6.67 -10.15
N LYS A 87 -1.08 6.28 -9.17
CA LYS A 87 -0.35 7.20 -8.28
C LYS A 87 1.15 7.20 -8.55
N PHE A 88 1.69 6.05 -8.92
CA PHE A 88 3.12 5.89 -9.12
C PHE A 88 3.42 5.03 -10.34
N ASP A 89 4.48 5.38 -11.05
CA ASP A 89 5.20 4.46 -11.91
C ASP A 89 6.23 3.67 -11.09
N TRP A 90 6.62 2.51 -11.60
CA TRP A 90 7.73 1.74 -11.06
C TRP A 90 9.06 2.46 -11.26
N GLU A 91 10.01 2.21 -10.37
CA GLU A 91 11.43 2.53 -10.58
C GLU A 91 12.14 1.43 -11.38
#